data_AF-A0A4V3CDX8-F1
#
_entry.id   AF-A0A4V3CDX8-F1
#
_cell.length_a   1.000
_cell.length_b   1.000
_cell.length_c   1.000
_cell.angle_alpha   90.00
_cell.angle_beta   90.00
_cell.angle_gamma   90.00
#
_symmetry.space_group_name_H-M   'P 1'
#
loop_
_entity.id
_entity.type
_entity.pdbx_description
1 polymer ?
#
loop_
_entity_poly.entity_id
_entity_poly.type
_entity_poly.pdbx_seq_one_letter_code
_entity_poly.pdbx_strand_id
1 'polypeptide(L)'
;MKTIEYFKLQAKNLQKDFKTQKPYFNSSLGDNLFEYAPKFFDVDALLNDFDIDENHFTLMNAQHIIAKLVGFEKWTEILKASPPALELGKLLFDNMHKIRNEEWEYYILDVENENNETLDDKDKLDIFKTVFADVDGHQSDGYDYRLGKREKPLIESKKSKPMEKKSIIKITVLPLTEADLKEFIEVANKKFEDTLQSIEHTHPEIVRKLWSPEQYIEEVIKPDMLPIDRDYALSLVEAFLIHKVIELATEVDKEALNLN
;
A
#
# COMPACT_ATOMS: atom_id res chain seq x y z
N MET A 1 -8.81 6.23 31.95
CA MET A 1 -8.95 7.63 31.46
C MET A 1 -7.67 8.20 30.83
N LYS A 2 -6.49 8.14 31.47
CA LYS A 2 -5.24 8.65 30.88
C LYS A 2 -4.92 8.06 29.49
N THR A 3 -5.21 6.78 29.29
CA THR A 3 -4.96 6.08 28.02
C THR A 3 -5.85 6.55 26.87
N ILE A 4 -7.14 6.84 27.13
CA ILE A 4 -8.04 7.40 26.12
C ILE A 4 -7.57 8.80 25.68
N GLU A 5 -7.14 9.64 26.63
CA GLU A 5 -6.58 10.95 26.30
C GLU A 5 -5.26 10.85 25.52
N TYR A 6 -4.45 9.82 25.80
CA TYR A 6 -3.28 9.49 24.98
C TYR A 6 -3.68 9.17 23.53
N PHE A 7 -4.66 8.30 23.30
CA PHE A 7 -5.11 7.96 21.94
C PHE A 7 -5.73 9.18 21.21
N LYS A 8 -6.49 10.02 21.93
CA LYS A 8 -7.00 11.28 21.37
C LYS A 8 -5.85 12.21 20.95
N LEU A 9 -4.78 12.27 21.73
CA LEU A 9 -3.59 13.03 21.38
C LEU A 9 -2.93 12.48 20.12
N GLN A 10 -2.79 11.15 20.01
CA GLN A 10 -2.23 10.51 18.81
C GLN A 10 -3.07 10.80 17.56
N ALA A 11 -4.40 10.70 17.65
CA ALA A 11 -5.30 11.04 16.54
C ALA A 11 -5.16 12.51 16.11
N LYS A 12 -5.02 13.43 17.07
CA LYS A 12 -4.76 14.86 16.77
C LYS A 12 -3.39 15.07 16.14
N ASN A 13 -2.37 14.32 16.55
CA ASN A 13 -1.04 14.40 15.95
C ASN A 13 -1.04 13.89 14.51
N LEU A 14 -1.69 12.75 14.26
CA LEU A 14 -1.88 12.23 12.91
C LEU A 14 -2.62 13.22 12.02
N GLN A 15 -3.72 13.80 12.50
CA GLN A 15 -4.44 14.83 11.76
C GLN A 15 -3.56 16.06 11.46
N LYS A 16 -2.68 16.47 12.38
CA LYS A 16 -1.75 17.58 12.13
C LYS A 16 -0.76 17.24 11.02
N ASP A 17 -0.27 16.01 10.98
CA ASP A 17 0.65 15.56 9.93
C ASP A 17 -0.03 15.57 8.56
N PHE A 18 -1.27 15.07 8.46
CA PHE A 18 -2.06 15.16 7.24
C PHE A 18 -2.35 16.60 6.80
N LYS A 19 -2.47 17.56 7.73
CA LYS A 19 -2.62 18.99 7.39
C LYS A 19 -1.37 19.63 6.78
N THR A 20 -0.24 18.94 6.77
CA THR A 20 0.97 19.43 6.09
C THR A 20 0.94 19.17 4.58
N GLN A 21 -0.13 18.52 4.09
CA GLN A 21 -0.41 18.26 2.69
C GLN A 21 -0.13 19.48 1.81
N LYS A 22 0.68 19.28 0.78
CA LYS A 22 0.89 20.24 -0.31
C LYS A 22 0.71 19.54 -1.64
N PRO A 23 -0.13 20.08 -2.54
CA PRO A 23 -0.23 19.52 -3.89
C PRO A 23 1.06 19.81 -4.66
N TYR A 24 1.53 18.83 -5.41
CA TYR A 24 2.58 19.00 -6.38
C TYR A 24 2.24 18.19 -7.64
N PHE A 25 2.70 18.67 -8.78
CA PHE A 25 2.55 17.92 -10.02
C PHE A 25 3.71 16.94 -10.17
N ASN A 26 3.41 15.65 -10.24
CA ASN A 26 4.40 14.63 -10.51
C ASN A 26 4.47 14.41 -12.03
N SER A 27 5.47 15.01 -12.67
CA SER A 27 5.65 14.91 -14.13
C SER A 27 5.92 13.49 -14.63
N SER A 28 6.38 12.58 -13.78
CA SER A 28 6.60 11.18 -14.16
C SER A 28 5.32 10.35 -14.13
N LEU A 29 4.35 10.74 -13.29
CA LEU A 29 3.04 10.09 -13.21
C LEU A 29 1.96 10.84 -14.01
N GLY A 30 2.25 12.07 -14.45
CA GLY A 30 1.28 12.91 -15.15
C GLY A 30 0.12 13.36 -14.27
N ASP A 31 0.27 13.28 -12.94
CA ASP A 31 -0.82 13.48 -11.98
C ASP A 31 -0.46 14.48 -10.88
N ASN A 32 -1.48 15.08 -10.26
CA ASN A 32 -1.34 15.92 -9.09
C ASN A 32 -1.35 15.05 -7.84
N LEU A 33 -0.20 14.95 -7.20
CA LEU A 33 -0.04 14.20 -5.95
C LEU A 33 0.09 15.14 -4.77
N PHE A 34 0.08 14.56 -3.58
CA PHE A 34 0.36 15.26 -2.34
C PHE A 34 1.74 14.90 -1.80
N GLU A 35 2.45 15.92 -1.32
CA GLU A 35 3.62 15.75 -0.46
C GLU A 35 3.25 16.14 0.98
N TYR A 36 3.89 15.48 1.95
CA TYR A 36 3.68 15.71 3.36
C TYR A 36 5.00 16.07 4.05
N ALA A 37 4.92 16.88 5.10
CA ALA A 37 6.04 17.18 6.00
C ALA A 37 5.70 16.74 7.43
N PRO A 38 5.48 15.44 7.67
CA PRO A 38 4.94 14.96 8.93
C PRO A 38 5.98 14.99 10.05
N LYS A 39 5.51 15.10 11.29
CA LYS A 39 6.35 15.14 12.50
C LYS A 39 6.19 13.91 13.38
N PHE A 40 5.02 13.28 13.40
CA PHE A 40 4.69 12.21 14.34
C PHE A 40 4.58 10.86 13.65
N PHE A 41 3.97 10.82 12.46
CA PHE A 41 3.67 9.60 11.72
C PHE A 41 4.25 9.60 10.31
N ASP A 42 4.59 8.42 9.84
CA ASP A 42 4.91 8.17 8.44
C ASP A 42 3.62 8.13 7.64
N VAL A 43 3.24 9.29 7.08
CA VAL A 43 1.97 9.46 6.38
C VAL A 43 1.93 8.61 5.12
N ASP A 44 3.01 8.56 4.34
CA ASP A 44 3.06 7.79 3.10
C ASP A 44 2.83 6.29 3.35
N ALA A 45 3.42 5.74 4.40
CA ALA A 45 3.17 4.35 4.79
C ALA A 45 1.72 4.11 5.20
N LEU A 46 1.11 5.05 5.94
CA LEU A 46 -0.31 4.94 6.33
C LEU A 46 -1.25 5.03 5.12
N LEU A 47 -0.93 5.85 4.12
CA LEU A 47 -1.73 5.96 2.89
C LEU A 47 -1.78 4.63 2.14
N ASN A 48 -0.63 3.95 2.03
CA ASN A 48 -0.54 2.66 1.35
C ASN A 48 -1.35 1.55 2.06
N ASP A 49 -1.40 1.58 3.39
CA ASP A 49 -1.97 0.48 4.17
C ASP A 49 -3.45 0.66 4.55
N PHE A 50 -3.96 1.89 4.59
CA PHE A 50 -5.29 2.20 5.16
C PHE A 50 -6.33 2.75 4.17
N ASP A 51 -6.06 2.72 2.86
CA ASP A 51 -6.97 3.21 1.80
C ASP A 51 -7.60 4.57 2.15
N ILE A 52 -6.72 5.55 2.38
CA ILE A 52 -7.10 6.84 2.93
C ILE A 52 -7.45 7.81 1.80
N ASP A 53 -8.65 8.39 1.85
CA ASP A 53 -8.99 9.55 1.02
C ASP A 53 -8.25 10.80 1.50
N GLU A 54 -7.15 11.11 0.80
CA GLU A 54 -6.29 12.26 1.05
C GLU A 54 -7.00 13.61 0.96
N ASN A 55 -8.08 13.71 0.15
CA ASN A 55 -8.81 14.97 -0.04
C ASN A 55 -9.79 15.27 1.09
N HIS A 56 -10.23 14.24 1.82
CA HIS A 56 -11.27 14.35 2.85
C HIS A 56 -10.80 13.82 4.21
N PHE A 57 -9.53 14.04 4.56
CA PHE A 57 -8.97 13.56 5.82
C PHE A 57 -9.45 14.36 7.05
N THR A 58 -10.32 13.75 7.86
CA THR A 58 -10.88 14.37 9.08
C THR A 58 -10.24 13.82 10.37
N LEU A 59 -10.57 14.47 11.50
CA LEU A 59 -10.20 13.93 12.82
C LEU A 59 -10.84 12.57 13.11
N MET A 60 -12.04 12.33 12.57
CA MET A 60 -12.73 11.05 12.74
C MET A 60 -11.97 9.92 12.00
N ASN A 61 -11.45 10.22 10.80
CA ASN A 61 -10.61 9.29 10.05
C ASN A 61 -9.34 8.96 10.84
N ALA A 62 -8.66 10.00 11.37
CA ALA A 62 -7.48 9.81 12.22
C ALA A 62 -7.79 8.98 13.47
N GLN A 63 -8.93 9.20 14.13
CA GLN A 63 -9.36 8.39 15.27
C GLN A 63 -9.59 6.93 14.91
N HIS A 64 -10.17 6.66 13.73
CA HIS A 64 -10.40 5.28 13.27
C HIS A 64 -9.09 4.56 12.96
N ILE A 65 -8.13 5.25 12.31
CA ILE A 65 -6.79 4.69 12.05
C ILE A 65 -6.09 4.37 13.37
N ILE A 66 -6.10 5.30 14.33
CA ILE A 66 -5.54 5.03 15.66
C ILE A 66 -6.23 3.84 16.34
N ALA A 67 -7.54 3.64 16.14
CA ALA A 67 -8.21 2.47 16.69
C ALA A 67 -7.62 1.17 16.15
N LYS A 68 -7.46 1.07 14.83
CA LYS A 68 -6.87 -0.11 14.18
C LYS A 68 -5.43 -0.36 14.66
N LEU A 69 -4.62 0.70 14.74
CA LEU A 69 -3.24 0.60 15.21
C LEU A 69 -3.10 0.15 16.68
N VAL A 70 -4.15 0.31 17.50
CA VAL A 70 -4.13 -0.08 18.91
C VAL A 70 -4.98 -1.32 19.20
N GLY A 71 -5.35 -2.09 18.17
CA GLY A 71 -6.04 -3.36 18.32
C GLY A 71 -7.55 -3.29 18.47
N PHE A 72 -8.18 -2.24 17.94
CA PHE A 72 -9.63 -2.10 17.92
C PHE A 72 -10.14 -1.83 16.51
N GLU A 73 -11.29 -2.37 16.16
CA GLU A 73 -11.89 -2.11 14.86
C GLU A 73 -12.32 -0.65 14.74
N LYS A 74 -12.94 -0.10 15.80
CA LYS A 74 -13.56 1.24 15.76
C LYS A 74 -13.24 2.07 16.99
N TRP A 75 -13.16 3.38 16.80
CA TRP A 75 -12.93 4.33 17.89
C TRP A 75 -13.98 4.24 19.02
N THR A 76 -15.22 3.91 18.68
CA THR A 76 -16.30 3.74 19.66
C THR A 76 -16.08 2.57 20.62
N GLU A 77 -15.30 1.56 20.22
CA GLU A 77 -14.97 0.40 21.06
C GLU A 77 -13.95 0.79 22.14
N ILE A 78 -12.95 1.61 21.77
CA ILE A 78 -12.00 2.19 22.73
C ILE A 78 -12.72 2.91 23.87
N LEU A 79 -13.79 3.65 23.58
CA LEU A 79 -14.53 4.41 24.59
C LEU A 79 -15.25 3.50 25.60
N LYS A 80 -15.53 2.24 25.24
CA LYS A 80 -16.22 1.24 26.06
C LYS A 80 -15.29 0.15 26.60
N ALA A 81 -14.03 0.15 26.15
CA ALA A 81 -13.05 -0.88 26.46
C ALA A 81 -12.71 -0.92 27.96
N SER A 82 -12.37 -2.11 28.42
CA SER A 82 -11.92 -2.34 29.79
C SER A 82 -10.55 -1.65 30.03
N PRO A 83 -10.20 -1.33 31.29
CA PRO A 83 -8.88 -0.79 31.58
C PRO A 83 -7.70 -1.67 31.10
N PRO A 84 -7.75 -3.02 31.24
CA PRO A 84 -6.72 -3.89 30.66
C PRO A 84 -6.61 -3.81 29.14
N ALA A 85 -7.74 -3.82 28.42
CA ALA A 85 -7.73 -3.70 26.96
C ALA A 85 -7.14 -2.36 26.49
N LEU A 86 -7.46 -1.26 27.20
CA LEU A 86 -6.87 0.05 26.92
C LEU A 86 -5.35 0.07 27.15
N GLU A 87 -4.89 -0.59 28.21
CA GLU A 87 -3.45 -0.71 28.50
C GLU A 87 -2.74 -1.56 27.46
N LEU A 88 -3.33 -2.68 27.06
CA LEU A 88 -2.84 -3.53 25.98
C LEU A 88 -2.73 -2.74 24.67
N GLY A 89 -3.78 -2.03 24.26
CA GLY A 89 -3.73 -1.20 23.04
C GLY A 89 -2.64 -0.13 23.08
N LYS A 90 -2.37 0.44 24.25
CA LYS A 90 -1.25 1.38 24.41
C LYS A 90 0.10 0.66 24.25
N LEU A 91 0.24 -0.55 24.79
CA LEU A 91 1.48 -1.33 24.64
C LEU A 91 1.70 -1.78 23.20
N LEU A 92 0.66 -2.22 22.49
CA LEU A 92 0.70 -2.53 21.06
C LEU A 92 1.20 -1.33 20.27
N PHE A 93 0.58 -0.17 20.47
CA PHE A 93 0.99 1.07 19.83
C PHE A 93 2.44 1.45 20.18
N ASP A 94 2.82 1.32 21.45
CA ASP A 94 4.13 1.72 21.92
C ASP A 94 5.24 0.78 21.40
N ASN A 95 4.89 -0.46 21.07
CA ASN A 95 5.76 -1.53 20.62
C ASN A 95 5.51 -1.98 19.16
N MET A 96 4.96 -1.13 18.30
CA MET A 96 4.74 -1.47 16.87
C MET A 96 6.00 -1.98 16.14
N HIS A 97 7.19 -1.51 16.51
CA HIS A 97 8.48 -2.06 16.04
C HIS A 97 8.77 -3.54 16.40
N LYS A 98 8.10 -4.11 17.42
CA LYS A 98 8.29 -5.49 17.88
C LYS A 98 7.28 -6.45 17.27
N ILE A 99 6.02 -6.03 17.20
CA ILE A 99 4.90 -6.83 16.72
C ILE A 99 3.78 -5.93 16.21
N ARG A 100 3.22 -6.29 15.06
CA ARG A 100 2.03 -5.65 14.51
C ARG A 100 0.75 -6.12 15.20
N ASN A 101 -0.30 -5.32 15.11
CA ASN A 101 -1.59 -5.72 15.67
C ASN A 101 -2.11 -7.01 15.03
N GLU A 102 -1.99 -7.16 13.72
CA GLU A 102 -2.46 -8.35 13.00
C GLU A 102 -1.69 -9.61 13.44
N GLU A 103 -0.37 -9.50 13.60
CA GLU A 103 0.47 -10.59 14.12
C GLU A 103 0.13 -10.93 15.56
N TRP A 104 -0.18 -9.92 16.38
CA TRP A 104 -0.63 -10.13 17.75
C TRP A 104 -1.97 -10.87 17.81
N GLU A 105 -2.91 -10.52 16.93
CA GLU A 105 -4.19 -11.23 16.81
C GLU A 105 -3.98 -12.70 16.44
N TYR A 106 -3.10 -12.99 15.47
CA TYR A 106 -2.74 -14.38 15.14
C TYR A 106 -2.07 -15.11 16.30
N TYR A 107 -1.13 -14.46 17.00
CA TYR A 107 -0.46 -15.05 18.16
C TYR A 107 -1.47 -15.45 19.25
N ILE A 108 -2.42 -14.58 19.55
CA ILE A 108 -3.46 -14.87 20.54
C ILE A 108 -4.40 -15.98 20.07
N LEU A 109 -4.80 -15.98 18.79
CA LEU A 109 -5.61 -17.06 18.23
C LEU A 109 -4.92 -18.42 18.34
N ASP A 110 -3.62 -18.49 18.08
CA ASP A 110 -2.84 -19.73 18.24
C ASP A 110 -2.81 -20.18 19.70
N VAL A 111 -2.56 -19.27 20.64
CA VAL A 111 -2.58 -19.58 22.08
C VAL A 111 -3.97 -20.07 22.55
N GLU A 112 -5.04 -19.41 22.10
CA GLU A 112 -6.42 -19.78 22.43
C GLU A 112 -6.77 -21.17 21.85
N ASN A 113 -6.33 -21.46 20.62
CA ASN A 113 -6.56 -22.73 19.95
C ASN A 113 -5.77 -23.88 20.60
N GLU A 114 -4.50 -23.67 20.93
CA GLU A 114 -3.64 -24.68 21.56
C GLU A 114 -4.13 -25.06 22.97
N ASN A 115 -4.65 -24.07 23.72
CA ASN A 115 -5.17 -24.29 25.07
C ASN A 115 -6.68 -24.60 25.09
N ASN A 116 -7.36 -24.46 23.95
CA ASN A 116 -8.81 -24.60 23.81
C ASN A 116 -9.58 -23.76 24.85
N GLU A 117 -9.13 -22.52 25.06
CA GLU A 117 -9.66 -21.56 26.02
C GLU A 117 -9.66 -20.16 25.40
N THR A 118 -10.67 -19.35 25.69
CA THR A 118 -10.71 -17.94 25.26
C THR A 118 -10.10 -17.07 26.33
N LEU A 119 -9.14 -16.24 25.96
CA LEU A 119 -8.45 -15.36 26.91
C LEU A 119 -9.25 -14.09 27.14
N ASP A 120 -9.31 -13.64 28.40
CA ASP A 120 -9.89 -12.34 28.72
C ASP A 120 -8.89 -11.19 28.47
N ASP A 121 -9.34 -9.95 28.60
CA ASP A 121 -8.51 -8.76 28.35
C ASP A 121 -7.28 -8.68 29.29
N LYS A 122 -7.39 -9.25 30.50
CA LYS A 122 -6.32 -9.24 31.49
C LYS A 122 -5.28 -10.30 31.15
N ASP A 123 -5.72 -11.49 30.76
CA ASP A 123 -4.81 -12.56 30.32
C ASP A 123 -4.02 -12.13 29.08
N LYS A 124 -4.70 -11.51 28.10
CA LYS A 124 -4.06 -10.94 26.90
C LYS A 124 -3.01 -9.88 27.25
N LEU A 125 -3.32 -8.99 28.20
CA LEU A 125 -2.38 -7.98 28.69
C LEU A 125 -1.15 -8.61 29.37
N ASP A 126 -1.37 -9.61 30.24
CA ASP A 126 -0.30 -10.28 30.98
C ASP A 126 0.63 -11.06 30.04
N ILE A 127 0.07 -11.72 29.02
CA ILE A 127 0.84 -12.35 27.93
C ILE A 127 1.67 -11.32 27.18
N PHE A 128 1.07 -10.20 26.74
CA PHE A 128 1.80 -9.20 25.97
C PHE A 128 2.98 -8.62 26.75
N LYS A 129 2.80 -8.35 28.05
CA LYS A 129 3.88 -7.87 28.92
C LYS A 129 5.03 -8.87 29.00
N THR A 130 4.68 -10.12 29.27
CA THR A 130 5.64 -11.22 29.48
C THR A 130 6.41 -11.57 28.21
N VAL A 131 5.75 -11.55 27.05
CA VAL A 131 6.33 -12.04 25.80
C VAL A 131 6.91 -10.92 24.95
N PHE A 132 6.32 -9.73 24.91
CA PHE A 132 6.72 -8.68 23.97
C PHE A 132 7.23 -7.39 24.64
N ALA A 133 6.54 -6.90 25.67
CA ALA A 133 6.89 -5.62 26.27
C ALA A 133 8.25 -5.67 26.98
N ASP A 134 8.44 -6.70 27.82
CA ASP A 134 9.62 -6.84 28.68
C ASP A 134 10.74 -7.70 28.07
N VAL A 135 10.55 -8.19 26.83
CA VAL A 135 11.51 -9.03 26.10
C VAL A 135 12.01 -8.29 24.86
N ASP A 136 13.32 -8.19 24.72
CA ASP A 136 13.97 -7.62 23.55
C ASP A 136 14.32 -8.70 22.52
N GLY A 137 14.47 -8.29 21.25
CA GLY A 137 14.82 -9.19 20.15
C GLY A 137 13.63 -9.61 19.27
N HIS A 138 12.40 -9.30 19.69
CA HIS A 138 11.25 -9.39 18.79
C HIS A 138 11.35 -8.34 17.69
N GLN A 139 11.17 -8.79 16.46
CA GLN A 139 11.05 -7.95 15.29
C GLN A 139 9.87 -8.44 14.47
N SER A 140 9.04 -7.49 14.07
CA SER A 140 8.00 -7.69 13.07
C SER A 140 8.58 -7.33 11.71
N ASP A 141 8.17 -8.03 10.67
CA ASP A 141 8.35 -7.54 9.29
C ASP A 141 7.43 -6.33 9.00
N GLY A 142 6.55 -6.03 9.94
CA GLY A 142 5.62 -4.93 9.96
C GLY A 142 6.21 -3.54 10.10
N TYR A 143 5.44 -2.55 9.63
CA TYR A 143 5.87 -1.16 9.61
C TYR A 143 5.55 -0.43 10.91
N ASP A 144 6.55 0.16 11.57
CA ASP A 144 6.31 1.15 12.63
C ASP A 144 6.03 2.52 11.99
N TYR A 145 4.75 2.89 11.99
CA TYR A 145 4.28 4.16 11.44
C TYR A 145 4.73 5.39 12.24
N ARG A 146 5.39 5.25 13.39
CA ARG A 146 5.81 6.40 14.20
C ARG A 146 7.21 6.86 13.83
N LEU A 147 7.39 8.16 13.66
CA LEU A 147 8.69 8.75 13.32
C LEU A 147 9.64 8.88 14.53
N GLY A 148 9.12 8.77 15.77
CA GLY A 148 9.84 9.07 17.01
C GLY A 148 10.65 7.93 17.65
N LYS A 149 10.70 6.72 17.07
CA LYS A 149 11.42 5.55 17.65
C LYS A 149 12.36 4.84 16.68
N ARG A 150 12.64 5.40 15.50
CA ARG A 150 13.74 4.90 14.68
C ARG A 150 15.07 5.36 15.31
N GLU A 151 15.69 4.53 16.15
CA GLU A 151 17.11 4.28 15.86
C GLU A 151 17.10 3.80 14.42
N LYS A 152 17.57 4.66 13.52
CA LYS A 152 17.66 4.36 12.10
C LYS A 152 18.11 2.91 11.98
N PRO A 153 17.29 2.02 11.40
CA PRO A 153 17.92 0.99 10.61
C PRO A 153 18.87 1.77 9.71
N LEU A 154 20.13 1.35 9.60
CA LEU A 154 21.02 1.77 8.53
C LEU A 154 20.45 1.30 7.18
N ILE A 155 19.19 1.60 6.89
CA ILE A 155 18.82 2.15 5.62
C ILE A 155 19.45 3.55 5.67
N GLU A 156 20.73 3.62 5.27
CA GLU A 156 21.20 4.75 4.50
C GLU A 156 20.01 5.26 3.69
N SER A 157 19.80 6.56 3.68
CA SER A 157 18.96 7.21 2.68
C SER A 157 19.37 6.73 1.28
N LYS A 158 18.87 5.57 0.86
CA LYS A 158 18.16 5.48 -0.38
C LYS A 158 16.92 6.35 -0.09
N LYS A 159 16.90 7.66 -0.38
CA LYS A 159 17.04 8.13 -1.76
C LYS A 159 16.92 6.90 -2.65
N SER A 160 15.72 6.39 -2.78
CA SER A 160 15.31 6.07 -4.12
C SER A 160 15.54 7.36 -4.93
N LYS A 161 16.80 7.60 -5.32
CA LYS A 161 17.05 7.76 -6.74
C LYS A 161 16.14 6.72 -7.38
N PRO A 162 15.39 7.08 -8.44
CA PRO A 162 14.90 6.04 -9.31
C PRO A 162 16.02 5.01 -9.42
N MET A 163 15.71 3.71 -9.40
CA MET A 163 16.62 2.80 -10.06
C MET A 163 16.63 3.22 -11.54
N GLU A 164 17.29 4.33 -11.84
CA GLU A 164 18.24 4.45 -12.91
C GLU A 164 19.21 3.28 -12.71
N LYS A 165 18.76 2.07 -13.07
CA LYS A 165 19.48 1.45 -14.17
C LYS A 165 19.41 2.50 -15.26
N LYS A 166 20.44 3.35 -15.35
CA LYS A 166 20.70 4.04 -16.61
C LYS A 166 20.98 2.92 -17.58
N SER A 167 19.94 2.40 -18.21
CA SER A 167 20.15 1.71 -19.45
C SER A 167 20.81 2.78 -20.32
N ILE A 168 21.94 2.45 -20.94
CA ILE A 168 22.64 3.40 -21.82
C ILE A 168 21.77 3.67 -23.06
N ILE A 169 20.72 2.85 -23.26
CA ILE A 169 19.88 2.78 -24.45
C ILE A 169 18.63 3.63 -24.21
N LYS A 170 18.52 4.73 -24.94
CA LYS A 170 17.33 5.57 -24.94
C LYS A 170 16.55 5.38 -26.23
N ILE A 171 15.24 5.37 -26.12
CA ILE A 171 14.35 5.52 -27.27
C ILE A 171 14.31 7.00 -27.60
N THR A 172 14.75 7.36 -28.80
CA THR A 172 14.85 8.76 -29.25
C THR A 172 13.92 9.09 -30.41
N VAL A 173 13.33 8.07 -31.04
CA VAL A 173 12.45 8.21 -32.21
C VAL A 173 11.30 7.20 -32.13
N LEU A 174 10.15 7.59 -32.68
CA LEU A 174 9.02 6.71 -32.95
C LEU A 174 8.72 6.71 -34.46
N PRO A 175 8.24 5.58 -35.04
CA PRO A 175 8.00 4.30 -34.39
C PRO A 175 9.29 3.64 -33.88
N LEU A 176 9.16 2.74 -32.91
CA LEU A 176 10.30 2.04 -32.30
C LEU A 176 11.14 1.33 -33.37
N THR A 177 12.44 1.18 -33.12
CA THR A 177 13.30 0.37 -33.98
C THR A 177 12.78 -1.07 -34.00
N GLU A 178 13.02 -1.82 -35.09
CA GLU A 178 12.55 -3.21 -35.20
C GLU A 178 13.03 -4.09 -34.04
N ALA A 179 14.25 -3.84 -33.54
CA ALA A 179 14.82 -4.54 -32.39
C ALA A 179 14.10 -4.19 -31.07
N ASP A 180 13.82 -2.91 -30.83
CA ASP A 180 13.13 -2.46 -29.63
C ASP A 180 11.65 -2.87 -29.64
N LEU A 181 10.98 -2.71 -30.78
CA LEU A 181 9.58 -3.09 -30.94
C LEU A 181 9.36 -4.57 -30.62
N LYS A 182 10.25 -5.45 -31.10
CA LYS A 182 10.17 -6.89 -30.81
C LYS A 182 10.23 -7.19 -29.31
N GLU A 183 11.14 -6.54 -28.59
CA GLU A 183 11.28 -6.75 -27.14
C GLU A 183 10.06 -6.22 -26.38
N PHE A 184 9.55 -5.05 -26.78
CA PHE A 184 8.34 -4.48 -26.18
C PHE A 184 7.12 -5.39 -26.41
N ILE A 185 6.98 -5.97 -27.60
CA ILE A 185 5.91 -6.92 -27.92
C ILE A 185 6.03 -8.20 -27.08
N GLU A 186 7.22 -8.75 -26.92
CA GLU A 186 7.45 -9.94 -26.10
C GLU A 186 7.06 -9.71 -24.64
N VAL A 187 7.47 -8.57 -24.06
CA VAL A 187 7.14 -8.17 -22.70
C VAL A 187 5.64 -7.92 -22.52
N ALA A 188 5.04 -7.14 -23.43
CA ALA A 188 3.61 -6.83 -23.39
C ALA A 188 2.75 -8.11 -23.49
N ASN A 189 3.07 -9.02 -24.40
CA ASN A 189 2.35 -10.29 -24.52
C ASN A 189 2.48 -11.14 -23.25
N LYS A 190 3.69 -11.29 -22.71
CA LYS A 190 3.89 -12.08 -21.50
C LYS A 190 3.05 -11.53 -20.34
N LYS A 191 3.15 -10.22 -20.11
CA LYS A 191 2.41 -9.56 -19.04
C LYS A 191 0.90 -9.59 -19.27
N PHE A 192 0.46 -9.56 -20.52
CA PHE A 192 -0.95 -9.72 -20.90
C PHE A 192 -1.50 -11.09 -20.51
N GLU A 193 -0.81 -12.17 -20.86
CA GLU A 193 -1.24 -13.53 -20.46
C GLU A 193 -1.26 -13.69 -18.94
N ASP A 194 -0.22 -13.21 -18.24
CA ASP A 194 -0.15 -13.26 -16.77
C ASP A 194 -1.36 -12.53 -16.14
N THR A 195 -1.69 -11.36 -16.68
CA THR A 195 -2.80 -10.53 -16.18
C THR A 195 -4.15 -11.16 -16.48
N LEU A 196 -4.36 -11.66 -17.71
CA LEU A 196 -5.58 -12.34 -18.15
C LEU A 196 -5.85 -13.60 -17.31
N GLN A 197 -4.82 -14.29 -16.84
CA GLN A 197 -4.96 -15.45 -15.96
C GLN A 197 -5.26 -15.06 -14.50
N SER A 198 -4.81 -13.88 -14.05
CA SER A 198 -4.92 -13.43 -12.67
C SER A 198 -6.28 -12.84 -12.28
N ILE A 199 -7.06 -12.39 -13.27
CA ILE A 199 -8.37 -11.75 -13.07
C ILE A 199 -9.48 -12.69 -13.54
N GLU A 200 -10.58 -12.76 -12.79
CA GLU A 200 -11.76 -13.52 -13.20
C GLU A 200 -12.47 -12.77 -14.34
N HIS A 201 -12.50 -13.38 -15.52
CA HIS A 201 -13.11 -12.81 -16.73
C HIS A 201 -14.25 -13.70 -17.24
N THR A 202 -15.34 -13.08 -17.68
CA THR A 202 -16.51 -13.78 -18.25
C THR A 202 -16.19 -14.47 -19.58
N HIS A 203 -15.35 -13.82 -20.41
CA HIS A 203 -15.03 -14.23 -21.79
C HIS A 203 -13.54 -14.00 -22.16
N PRO A 204 -12.59 -14.65 -21.47
CA PRO A 204 -11.15 -14.42 -21.66
C PRO A 204 -10.67 -14.69 -23.10
N GLU A 205 -11.32 -15.62 -23.81
CA GLU A 205 -11.01 -15.95 -25.21
C GLU A 205 -11.35 -14.83 -26.20
N ILE A 206 -12.34 -13.99 -25.90
CA ILE A 206 -12.72 -12.85 -26.74
C ILE A 206 -11.80 -11.67 -26.42
N VAL A 207 -11.53 -11.42 -25.14
CA VAL A 207 -10.54 -10.42 -24.68
C VAL A 207 -9.18 -10.68 -25.33
N ARG A 208 -8.76 -11.94 -25.39
CA ARG A 208 -7.51 -12.35 -26.05
C ARG A 208 -7.47 -12.06 -27.55
N LYS A 209 -8.62 -12.12 -28.25
CA LYS A 209 -8.73 -11.83 -29.69
C LYS A 209 -8.66 -10.34 -30.00
N LEU A 210 -9.11 -9.49 -29.08
CA LEU A 210 -9.06 -8.03 -29.22
C LEU A 210 -7.67 -7.45 -28.92
N TRP A 211 -6.80 -8.23 -28.27
CA TRP A 211 -5.44 -7.81 -27.94
C TRP A 211 -4.56 -7.59 -29.17
N SER A 212 -4.07 -6.36 -29.34
CA SER A 212 -2.98 -6.00 -30.26
C SER A 212 -1.83 -5.37 -29.48
N PRO A 213 -0.68 -6.06 -29.33
CA PRO A 213 0.45 -5.52 -28.60
C PRO A 213 1.07 -4.30 -29.32
N GLU A 214 1.04 -4.24 -30.65
CA GLU A 214 1.57 -3.10 -31.42
C GLU A 214 0.78 -1.83 -31.15
N GLN A 215 -0.56 -1.90 -31.24
CA GLN A 215 -1.43 -0.76 -30.95
C GLN A 215 -1.28 -0.32 -29.50
N TYR A 216 -1.19 -1.28 -28.56
CA TYR A 216 -0.98 -0.98 -27.15
C TYR A 216 0.34 -0.23 -26.89
N ILE A 217 1.44 -0.65 -27.53
CA ILE A 217 2.74 0.01 -27.37
C ILE A 217 2.69 1.45 -27.90
N GLU A 218 1.99 1.69 -29.02
CA GLU A 218 1.78 3.03 -29.58
C GLU A 218 0.90 3.92 -28.67
N GLU A 219 -0.08 3.34 -27.97
CA GLU A 219 -0.92 4.04 -26.98
C GLU A 219 -0.10 4.47 -25.75
N VAL A 220 0.81 3.62 -25.29
CA VAL A 220 1.60 3.81 -24.06
C VAL A 220 2.80 4.72 -24.29
N ILE A 221 3.57 4.51 -25.38
CA ILE A 221 4.80 5.26 -25.65
C ILE A 221 4.53 6.36 -26.68
N LYS A 222 4.42 7.60 -26.19
CA LYS A 222 4.06 8.76 -27.01
C LYS A 222 5.26 9.63 -27.39
N PRO A 223 5.20 10.39 -28.51
CA PRO A 223 6.31 11.23 -28.95
C PRO A 223 6.78 12.30 -27.94
N ASP A 224 5.88 12.79 -27.08
CA ASP A 224 6.17 13.77 -26.03
C ASP A 224 6.96 13.17 -24.84
N MET A 225 7.09 11.85 -24.77
CA MET A 225 7.89 11.14 -23.77
C MET A 225 9.37 11.03 -24.17
N LEU A 226 9.73 11.33 -25.43
CA LEU A 226 11.08 11.14 -25.94
C LEU A 226 12.02 12.31 -25.60
N PRO A 227 13.31 12.06 -25.32
CA PRO A 227 13.97 10.74 -25.26
C PRO A 227 13.73 10.05 -23.91
N ILE A 228 13.20 8.82 -23.96
CA ILE A 228 12.89 8.01 -22.77
C ILE A 228 13.93 6.90 -22.60
N ASP A 229 14.24 6.53 -21.35
CA ASP A 229 15.02 5.34 -21.06
C ASP A 229 14.24 4.08 -21.48
N ARG A 230 14.91 3.14 -22.14
CA ARG A 230 14.27 1.96 -22.71
C ARG A 230 13.69 1.03 -21.65
N ASP A 231 14.43 0.79 -20.56
CA ASP A 231 13.99 -0.07 -19.46
C ASP A 231 12.82 0.60 -18.72
N TYR A 232 12.87 1.93 -18.57
CA TYR A 232 11.75 2.69 -18.03
C TYR A 232 10.51 2.61 -18.93
N ALA A 233 10.67 2.77 -20.25
CA ALA A 233 9.57 2.61 -21.21
C ALA A 233 8.96 1.20 -21.16
N LEU A 234 9.77 0.15 -21.03
CA LEU A 234 9.27 -1.22 -20.78
C LEU A 234 8.47 -1.32 -19.48
N SER A 235 8.94 -0.68 -18.40
CA SER A 235 8.21 -0.68 -17.13
C SER A 235 6.84 0.01 -17.21
N LEU A 236 6.70 1.04 -18.05
CA LEU A 236 5.40 1.68 -18.30
C LEU A 236 4.44 0.73 -19.04
N VAL A 237 4.96 0.02 -20.06
CA VAL A 237 4.20 -1.01 -20.79
C VAL A 237 3.73 -2.13 -19.86
N GLU A 238 4.51 -2.52 -18.86
CA GLU A 238 4.06 -3.52 -17.89
C GLU A 238 3.05 -2.97 -16.87
N ALA A 239 3.29 -1.76 -16.35
CA ALA A 239 2.50 -1.16 -15.28
C ALA A 239 1.08 -0.79 -15.73
N PHE A 240 0.93 -0.29 -16.95
CA PHE A 240 -0.38 0.13 -17.45
C PHE A 240 -1.20 -1.02 -18.05
N LEU A 241 -0.63 -2.21 -18.19
CA LEU A 241 -1.27 -3.29 -18.94
C LEU A 241 -2.55 -3.80 -18.29
N ILE A 242 -2.61 -3.78 -16.95
CA ILE A 242 -3.81 -4.18 -16.21
C ILE A 242 -5.03 -3.35 -16.59
N HIS A 243 -4.86 -2.04 -16.80
CA HIS A 243 -5.94 -1.16 -17.22
C HIS A 243 -6.44 -1.53 -18.62
N LYS A 244 -5.54 -1.91 -19.53
CA LYS A 244 -5.91 -2.32 -20.89
C LYS A 244 -6.70 -3.63 -20.91
N VAL A 245 -6.31 -4.60 -20.09
CA VAL A 245 -7.05 -5.87 -19.96
C VAL A 245 -8.46 -5.62 -19.41
N ILE A 246 -8.59 -4.74 -18.41
CA ILE A 246 -9.90 -4.35 -17.85
C ILE A 246 -10.76 -3.61 -18.89
N GLU A 247 -10.17 -2.70 -19.67
CA GLU A 247 -10.85 -2.00 -20.77
C GLU A 247 -11.42 -2.99 -21.78
N LEU A 248 -10.60 -3.92 -22.28
CA LEU A 248 -11.01 -4.94 -23.24
C LEU A 248 -12.08 -5.88 -22.67
N ALA A 249 -11.94 -6.30 -21.40
CA ALA A 249 -12.96 -7.11 -20.73
C ALA A 249 -14.30 -6.38 -20.63
N THR A 250 -14.27 -5.09 -20.30
CA THR A 250 -15.46 -4.25 -20.21
C THR A 250 -16.13 -4.06 -21.58
N GLU A 251 -15.35 -3.93 -22.65
CA GLU A 251 -15.87 -3.83 -24.01
C GLU A 251 -16.58 -5.13 -24.44
N VAL A 252 -15.95 -6.27 -24.17
CA VAL A 252 -16.54 -7.59 -24.44
C VAL A 252 -17.85 -7.80 -23.67
N ASP A 253 -17.89 -7.44 -22.39
CA ASP A 253 -19.11 -7.57 -21.58
C ASP A 253 -20.24 -6.67 -22.12
N LYS A 254 -19.92 -5.45 -22.59
CA LYS A 254 -20.90 -4.55 -23.21
C LYS A 254 -21.42 -5.08 -24.54
N GLU A 255 -20.56 -5.64 -25.39
CA GLU A 255 -20.98 -6.24 -26.65
C GLU A 255 -21.84 -7.50 -26.44
N ALA A 256 -21.49 -8.34 -25.46
CA ALA A 256 -22.28 -9.51 -25.08
C ALA A 256 -23.68 -9.15 -24.54
N LEU A 257 -23.80 -8.02 -23.82
CA LEU A 257 -25.09 -7.50 -23.35
C LEU A 257 -25.96 -6.91 -24.46
N ASN A 258 -25.36 -6.41 -25.55
CA ASN A 258 -26.09 -5.85 -26.69
C ASN A 258 -26.54 -6.90 -27.73
N LEU A 259 -26.09 -8.16 -27.56
CA LEU A 259 -26.42 -9.30 -28.44
C LEU A 259 -27.53 -10.21 -27.87
N ASN A 260 -28.03 -9.91 -26.66
CA ASN A 260 -29.18 -10.56 -26.01
C ASN A 260 -30.40 -9.63 -25.95
#